data_AF-A0A8C5I8A8-F1
#
_entry.id   AF-A0A8C5I8A8-F1
#
_cell.length_a   1.000
_cell.length_b   1.000
_cell.length_c   1.000
_cell.angle_alpha   90.00
_cell.angle_beta   90.00
_cell.angle_gamma   90.00
#
_symmetry.space_group_name_H-M   'P 1'
#
loop_
_entity.id
_entity.type
_entity.pdbx_description
1 polymer ?
#
loop_
_entity_poly.entity_id
_entity_poly.type
_entity_poly.pdbx_seq_one_letter_code
_entity_poly.pdbx_strand_id
1 'polypeptide(L)'
;MEELARESISLLARSASHADPPRLGSFGAVFIMLKSALGAGLLNFPWAFEKAGGVNTAISVELVSLVFLISGLVILGYASSVSRQNTYQDVVREVCGRAVGQLCEVCFCFNLFMISVAFLVVVQDQLEKLTGLGEADMPYHWYTDQRFALFIMCLVIILPLSIPKEIGIQKYTSVLGTLAATYLCVAVIVKYYLMEKHTAIITPDSWASMFSVVPTICFGFQCHEACIAIYSSMENQKLFHWVVISVLSMFFCLLIYTLTGVFGFMTFGRAVASDILMSYPGNDVVMIISRLLFGISIITIYPIILLLGSRCRVVLTVIWITLTLLIAMFVPDMGDVISVIGGISAFFIFIFPGLCLVFTMQTENVSARVR
;
A
#
# COMPACT_ATOMS: atom_id res chain seq x y z
N MET A 1 13.76 42.69 -20.36
CA MET A 1 12.67 41.87 -19.78
C MET A 1 13.06 40.40 -19.67
N GLU A 2 13.72 39.81 -20.67
CA GLU A 2 14.19 38.42 -20.60
C GLU A 2 15.37 38.19 -19.62
N GLU A 3 16.28 39.16 -19.45
CA GLU A 3 17.37 39.06 -18.46
C GLU A 3 16.88 39.10 -17.01
N LEU A 4 15.94 39.99 -16.69
CA LEU A 4 15.29 40.08 -15.37
C LEU A 4 14.49 38.82 -15.02
N ALA A 5 13.87 38.16 -16.00
CA ALA A 5 13.20 36.88 -15.81
C ALA A 5 14.20 35.73 -15.57
N ARG A 6 15.37 35.76 -16.24
CA ARG A 6 16.45 34.79 -16.04
C ARG A 6 17.10 34.91 -14.66
N GLU A 7 17.26 36.13 -14.16
CA GLU A 7 17.77 36.42 -12.82
C GLU A 7 16.77 36.04 -11.72
N SER A 8 15.47 36.24 -11.93
CA SER A 8 14.44 35.80 -10.99
C SER A 8 14.34 34.26 -10.91
N ILE A 9 14.50 33.57 -12.06
CA ILE A 9 14.54 32.10 -12.12
C ILE A 9 15.83 31.56 -11.48
N SER A 10 16.97 32.22 -11.65
CA SER A 10 18.23 31.81 -11.01
C SER A 10 18.24 32.07 -9.50
N LEU A 11 17.60 33.16 -9.03
CA LEU A 11 17.41 33.44 -7.60
C LEU A 11 16.40 32.48 -6.95
N LEU A 12 15.33 32.08 -7.65
CA LEU A 12 14.41 31.04 -7.18
C LEU A 12 15.07 29.65 -7.17
N ALA A 13 15.90 29.33 -8.16
CA ALA A 13 16.70 28.11 -8.19
C ALA A 13 17.76 28.08 -7.06
N ARG A 14 18.36 29.23 -6.74
CA ARG A 14 19.34 29.38 -5.64
C ARG A 14 18.69 29.41 -4.25
N SER A 15 17.44 29.84 -4.14
CA SER A 15 16.65 29.71 -2.90
C SER A 15 16.13 28.29 -2.69
N ALA A 16 15.87 27.55 -3.76
CA ALA A 16 15.49 26.12 -3.69
C ALA A 16 16.70 25.19 -3.44
N SER A 17 17.93 25.64 -3.72
CA SER A 17 19.16 24.87 -3.47
C SER A 17 19.74 25.05 -2.05
N HIS A 18 19.13 25.85 -1.18
CA HIS A 18 19.68 26.21 0.13
C HIS A 18 18.80 25.84 1.34
N ALA A 19 17.64 25.22 1.13
CA ALA A 19 16.94 24.52 2.20
C ALA A 19 17.24 23.03 2.03
N ASP A 20 18.09 22.47 2.90
CA ASP A 20 18.15 21.02 3.07
C ASP A 20 16.71 20.52 3.26
N PRO A 21 16.22 19.57 2.44
CA PRO A 21 14.88 19.03 2.64
C PRO A 21 14.79 18.48 4.07
N PRO A 22 13.67 18.70 4.78
CA PRO A 22 13.52 18.24 6.16
C PRO A 22 13.82 16.74 6.23
N ARG A 23 14.88 16.39 6.95
CA ARG A 23 15.36 15.00 7.08
C ARG A 23 14.38 14.18 7.92
N LEU A 24 14.07 12.97 7.45
CA LEU A 24 13.13 12.06 8.09
C LEU A 24 13.81 11.36 9.27
N GLY A 25 13.32 11.59 10.48
CA GLY A 25 13.76 10.86 11.68
C GLY A 25 13.32 9.39 11.64
N SER A 26 14.00 8.52 12.42
CA SER A 26 13.78 7.06 12.42
C SER A 26 12.34 6.66 12.70
N PHE A 27 11.69 7.35 13.66
CA PHE A 27 10.29 7.09 13.98
C PHE A 27 9.37 7.41 12.81
N GLY A 28 9.60 8.54 12.12
CA GLY A 28 8.85 8.89 10.93
C GLY A 28 9.01 7.85 9.81
N ALA A 29 10.22 7.33 9.62
CA ALA A 29 10.48 6.27 8.64
C ALA A 29 9.71 4.98 8.95
N VAL A 30 9.68 4.55 10.23
CA VAL A 30 8.88 3.38 10.65
C VAL A 30 7.40 3.59 10.36
N PHE A 31 6.82 4.73 10.74
CA PHE A 31 5.40 4.99 10.48
C PHE A 31 5.07 5.10 9.00
N ILE A 32 5.91 5.74 8.19
CA ILE A 32 5.69 5.81 6.74
C ILE A 32 5.76 4.41 6.13
N MET A 33 6.69 3.56 6.56
CA MET A 33 6.77 2.18 6.07
C MET A 33 5.58 1.34 6.53
N LEU A 34 5.13 1.51 7.78
CA LEU A 34 3.91 0.90 8.31
C LEU A 34 2.68 1.33 7.51
N LYS A 35 2.50 2.63 7.24
CA LYS A 35 1.37 3.12 6.42
C LYS A 35 1.42 2.58 4.98
N SER A 36 2.62 2.43 4.43
CA SER A 36 2.83 1.89 3.08
C SER A 36 2.35 0.43 2.98
N ALA A 37 2.63 -0.38 4.00
CA ALA A 37 2.19 -1.77 4.06
C ALA A 37 0.73 -1.90 4.56
N LEU A 38 0.35 -1.25 5.67
CA LEU A 38 -0.97 -1.30 6.30
C LEU A 38 -2.00 -0.44 5.55
N GLY A 39 -2.40 -0.93 4.38
CA GLY A 39 -3.46 -0.35 3.54
C GLY A 39 -4.60 -1.34 3.32
N ALA A 40 -5.28 -1.21 2.17
CA ALA A 40 -6.41 -2.06 1.77
C ALA A 40 -6.14 -3.57 1.87
N GLY A 41 -4.88 -4.01 1.75
CA GLY A 41 -4.50 -5.41 1.92
C GLY A 41 -4.95 -6.01 3.25
N LEU A 42 -4.98 -5.23 4.35
CA LEU A 42 -5.39 -5.69 5.68
C LEU A 42 -6.81 -6.25 5.74
N LEU A 43 -7.72 -5.68 4.94
CA LEU A 43 -9.11 -6.10 4.92
C LEU A 43 -9.29 -7.54 4.36
N ASN A 44 -8.32 -7.99 3.56
CA ASN A 44 -8.39 -9.26 2.85
C ASN A 44 -7.68 -10.42 3.54
N PHE A 45 -6.91 -10.19 4.60
CA PHE A 45 -6.18 -11.26 5.27
C PHE A 45 -7.09 -12.38 5.81
N PRO A 46 -8.25 -12.08 6.42
CA PRO A 46 -9.20 -13.12 6.82
C PRO A 46 -9.65 -14.02 5.66
N TRP A 47 -9.93 -13.42 4.49
CA TRP A 47 -10.29 -14.14 3.27
C TRP A 47 -9.10 -14.89 2.66
N ALA A 48 -7.89 -14.34 2.77
CA ALA A 48 -6.66 -15.00 2.37
C ALA A 48 -6.42 -16.29 3.19
N PHE A 49 -6.74 -16.27 4.48
CA PHE A 49 -6.63 -17.43 5.37
C PHE A 49 -7.66 -18.51 5.03
N GLU A 50 -8.86 -18.11 4.60
CA GLU A 50 -9.88 -19.02 4.06
C GLU A 50 -9.37 -19.70 2.79
N LYS A 51 -8.88 -18.92 1.81
CA LYS A 51 -8.29 -19.45 0.59
C LYS A 51 -7.06 -20.32 0.82
N ALA A 52 -6.29 -20.08 1.88
CA ALA A 52 -5.11 -20.87 2.20
C ALA A 52 -5.45 -22.31 2.62
N GLY A 53 -6.68 -22.55 3.06
CA GLY A 53 -7.10 -23.83 3.66
C GLY A 53 -7.16 -23.80 5.18
N GLY A 54 -6.68 -22.73 5.82
CA GLY A 54 -6.71 -22.55 7.26
C GLY A 54 -5.61 -21.67 7.82
N VAL A 55 -5.63 -21.51 9.14
CA VAL A 55 -4.71 -20.63 9.88
C VAL A 55 -3.26 -21.09 9.76
N ASN A 56 -2.99 -22.39 9.93
CA ASN A 56 -1.62 -22.90 9.96
C ASN A 56 -0.92 -22.75 8.60
N THR A 57 -1.63 -23.02 7.50
CA THR A 57 -1.09 -22.89 6.16
C THR A 57 -0.85 -21.42 5.81
N ALA A 58 -1.81 -20.54 6.11
CA ALA A 58 -1.69 -19.11 5.89
C ALA A 58 -0.50 -18.49 6.65
N ILE A 59 -0.36 -18.78 7.95
CA ILE A 59 0.77 -18.31 8.76
C ILE A 59 2.09 -18.86 8.21
N SER A 60 2.13 -20.11 7.78
CA SER A 60 3.35 -20.70 7.21
C SER A 60 3.77 -19.97 5.92
N VAL A 61 2.83 -19.69 5.02
CA VAL A 61 3.11 -18.94 3.78
C VAL A 61 3.49 -17.49 4.09
N GLU A 62 2.83 -16.86 5.07
CA GLU A 62 3.12 -15.50 5.54
C GLU A 62 4.56 -15.40 6.09
N LEU A 63 4.97 -16.30 6.98
CA LEU A 63 6.31 -16.32 7.56
C LEU A 63 7.40 -16.58 6.52
N VAL A 64 7.18 -17.51 5.58
CA VAL A 64 8.13 -17.76 4.47
C VAL A 64 8.25 -16.52 3.59
N SER A 65 7.13 -15.90 3.23
CA SER A 65 7.11 -14.67 2.42
C SER A 65 7.82 -13.52 3.14
N LEU A 66 7.69 -13.42 4.47
CA LEU A 66 8.31 -12.38 5.29
C LEU A 66 9.83 -12.36 5.17
N VAL A 67 10.47 -13.53 5.07
CA VAL A 67 11.92 -13.62 4.86
C VAL A 67 12.31 -12.90 3.57
N PHE A 68 11.63 -13.22 2.46
CA PHE A 68 11.89 -12.57 1.17
C PHE A 68 11.54 -11.09 1.16
N LEU A 69 10.44 -10.70 1.82
CA LEU A 69 10.02 -9.30 1.96
C LEU A 69 11.10 -8.47 2.65
N ILE A 70 11.60 -8.92 3.80
CA ILE A 70 12.67 -8.25 4.55
C ILE A 70 13.96 -8.25 3.74
N SER A 71 14.35 -9.39 3.15
CA SER A 71 15.55 -9.47 2.29
C SER A 71 15.46 -8.48 1.12
N GLY A 72 14.31 -8.36 0.45
CA GLY A 72 14.09 -7.42 -0.63
C GLY A 72 14.31 -5.97 -0.20
N LEU A 73 13.77 -5.58 0.97
CA LEU A 73 13.99 -4.22 1.54
C LEU A 73 15.46 -3.95 1.83
N VAL A 74 16.17 -4.92 2.40
CA VAL A 74 17.60 -4.80 2.71
C VAL A 74 18.43 -4.66 1.43
N ILE A 75 18.17 -5.51 0.43
CA ILE A 75 18.86 -5.47 -0.86
C ILE A 75 18.63 -4.13 -1.57
N LEU A 76 17.39 -3.63 -1.60
CA LEU A 76 17.07 -2.35 -2.23
C LEU A 76 17.71 -1.17 -1.50
N GLY A 77 17.77 -1.20 -0.16
CA GLY A 77 18.50 -0.20 0.62
C GLY A 77 20.00 -0.20 0.30
N TYR A 78 20.60 -1.39 0.19
CA TYR A 78 21.99 -1.54 -0.25
C TYR A 78 22.19 -1.02 -1.69
N ALA A 79 21.34 -1.43 -2.63
CA ALA A 79 21.40 -0.99 -4.03
C ALA A 79 21.26 0.53 -4.18
N SER A 80 20.39 1.17 -3.39
CA SER A 80 20.28 2.64 -3.33
C SER A 80 21.54 3.28 -2.76
N SER A 81 22.15 2.70 -1.72
CA SER A 81 23.40 3.22 -1.15
C SER A 81 24.58 3.19 -2.12
N VAL A 82 24.64 2.17 -2.99
CA VAL A 82 25.69 2.01 -4.02
C VAL A 82 25.42 2.90 -5.23
N SER A 83 24.19 2.90 -5.76
CA SER A 83 23.82 3.66 -6.96
C SER A 83 23.66 5.16 -6.72
N ARG A 84 23.51 5.60 -5.46
CA ARG A 84 23.26 7.00 -5.06
C ARG A 84 21.99 7.60 -5.67
N GLN A 85 21.05 6.76 -6.10
CA GLN A 85 19.76 7.17 -6.63
C GLN A 85 18.69 7.17 -5.54
N ASN A 86 17.71 8.08 -5.69
CA ASN A 86 16.68 8.36 -4.69
C ASN A 86 15.28 7.85 -5.09
N THR A 87 15.14 7.23 -6.25
CA THR A 87 13.88 6.65 -6.72
C THR A 87 14.06 5.16 -7.02
N TYR A 88 12.98 4.38 -6.91
CA TYR A 88 13.04 2.95 -7.15
C TYR A 88 13.46 2.62 -8.58
N GLN A 89 12.84 3.30 -9.54
CA GLN A 89 13.06 3.07 -10.97
C GLN A 89 14.50 3.42 -11.37
N ASP A 90 15.05 4.51 -10.83
CA ASP A 90 16.41 4.94 -11.15
C ASP A 90 17.45 3.99 -10.54
N VAL A 91 17.24 3.46 -9.33
CA VAL A 91 18.12 2.44 -8.74
C VAL A 91 18.14 1.18 -9.61
N VAL A 92 16.97 0.67 -10.01
CA VAL A 92 16.89 -0.54 -10.84
C VAL A 92 17.51 -0.29 -12.22
N ARG A 93 17.27 0.88 -12.82
CA ARG A 93 17.83 1.28 -14.11
C ARG A 93 19.36 1.37 -14.08
N GLU A 94 19.91 1.94 -13.02
CA GLU A 94 21.36 2.11 -12.86
C GLU A 94 22.06 0.77 -12.60
N VAL A 95 21.48 -0.08 -11.75
CA VAL A 95 22.10 -1.36 -11.35
C VAL A 95 21.88 -2.46 -12.38
N CYS A 96 20.67 -2.61 -12.90
CA CYS A 96 20.28 -3.72 -13.79
C CYS A 96 20.26 -3.33 -15.27
N GLY A 97 20.52 -2.07 -15.60
CA GLY A 97 20.53 -1.55 -16.96
C GLY A 97 19.18 -1.03 -17.47
N ARG A 98 19.21 -0.41 -18.65
CA ARG A 98 18.09 0.36 -19.22
C ARG A 98 16.84 -0.47 -19.48
N ALA A 99 16.97 -1.70 -19.98
CA ALA A 99 15.84 -2.56 -20.32
C ALA A 99 15.03 -2.95 -19.07
N VAL A 100 15.71 -3.40 -18.00
CA VAL A 100 15.08 -3.75 -16.73
C VAL A 100 14.50 -2.51 -16.05
N GLY A 101 15.20 -1.37 -16.11
CA GLY A 101 14.68 -0.10 -15.61
C GLY A 101 13.39 0.36 -16.30
N GLN A 102 13.26 0.17 -17.62
CA GLN A 102 12.02 0.48 -18.35
C GLN A 102 10.88 -0.47 -17.96
N LEU A 103 11.15 -1.77 -17.86
CA LEU A 103 10.16 -2.74 -17.37
C LEU A 103 9.67 -2.37 -15.97
N CYS A 104 10.60 -2.03 -15.07
CA CYS A 104 10.30 -1.58 -13.72
C CYS A 104 9.39 -0.35 -13.70
N GLU A 105 9.65 0.64 -14.55
CA GLU A 105 8.83 1.86 -14.63
C GLU A 105 7.40 1.56 -15.09
N VAL A 106 7.25 0.68 -16.09
CA VAL A 106 5.93 0.23 -16.57
C VAL A 106 5.19 -0.57 -15.49
N CYS A 107 5.84 -1.54 -14.85
CA CYS A 107 5.27 -2.28 -13.73
C CYS A 107 4.84 -1.35 -12.60
N PHE A 108 5.63 -0.32 -12.30
CA PHE A 108 5.36 0.60 -11.19
C PHE A 108 4.13 1.47 -11.49
N CYS A 109 4.03 2.00 -12.71
CA CYS A 109 2.85 2.74 -13.14
C CYS A 109 1.59 1.86 -13.11
N PHE A 110 1.69 0.63 -13.62
CA PHE A 110 0.56 -0.30 -13.63
C PHE A 110 0.15 -0.72 -12.21
N ASN A 111 1.12 -0.94 -11.32
CA ASN A 111 0.83 -1.29 -9.93
C ASN A 111 0.12 -0.15 -9.19
N LEU A 112 0.62 1.09 -9.31
CA LEU A 112 -0.04 2.26 -8.75
C LEU A 112 -1.47 2.43 -9.29
N PHE A 113 -1.69 2.10 -10.57
CA PHE A 113 -3.01 2.17 -11.19
C PHE A 113 -3.97 1.19 -10.54
N MET A 114 -3.54 -0.06 -10.40
CA MET A 114 -4.36 -1.10 -9.78
C MET A 114 -4.58 -0.84 -8.28
N ILE A 115 -3.59 -0.31 -7.55
CA ILE A 115 -3.76 0.12 -6.15
C ILE A 115 -4.81 1.23 -6.04
N SER A 116 -4.79 2.19 -6.97
CA SER A 116 -5.81 3.26 -7.03
C SER A 116 -7.21 2.68 -7.21
N VAL A 117 -7.37 1.69 -8.09
CA VAL A 117 -8.66 0.97 -8.28
C VAL A 117 -9.08 0.28 -6.99
N ALA A 118 -8.18 -0.50 -6.36
CA ALA A 118 -8.49 -1.21 -5.11
C ALA A 118 -8.92 -0.25 -3.99
N PHE A 119 -8.29 0.91 -3.87
CA PHE A 119 -8.70 1.93 -2.89
C PHE A 119 -10.09 2.49 -3.16
N LEU A 120 -10.45 2.74 -4.42
CA LEU A 120 -11.80 3.19 -4.77
C LEU A 120 -12.85 2.10 -4.49
N VAL A 121 -12.53 0.84 -4.75
CA VAL A 121 -13.40 -0.30 -4.40
C VAL A 121 -13.63 -0.37 -2.88
N VAL A 122 -12.59 -0.27 -2.06
CA VAL A 122 -12.76 -0.27 -0.60
C VAL A 122 -13.59 0.91 -0.11
N VAL A 123 -13.35 2.12 -0.65
CA VAL A 123 -14.13 3.31 -0.29
C VAL A 123 -15.59 3.12 -0.69
N GLN A 124 -15.85 2.51 -1.83
CA GLN A 124 -17.21 2.16 -2.28
C GLN A 124 -17.88 1.18 -1.32
N ASP A 125 -17.21 0.09 -0.95
CA ASP A 125 -17.73 -0.92 -0.02
C ASP A 125 -18.10 -0.30 1.34
N GLN A 126 -17.25 0.59 1.86
CA GLN A 126 -17.54 1.29 3.11
C GLN A 126 -18.75 2.22 2.97
N LEU A 127 -18.87 2.88 1.82
CA LEU A 127 -19.95 3.81 1.54
C LEU A 127 -21.30 3.09 1.41
N GLU A 128 -21.33 1.90 0.77
CA GLU A 128 -22.52 1.05 0.69
C GLU A 128 -23.11 0.75 2.07
N LYS A 129 -22.27 0.32 3.02
CA LYS A 129 -22.72 0.00 4.38
C LYS A 129 -23.13 1.24 5.16
N LEU A 130 -22.56 2.41 4.86
CA LEU A 130 -22.90 3.66 5.53
C LEU A 130 -24.20 4.26 5.00
N THR A 131 -24.46 4.22 3.70
CA THR A 131 -25.71 4.71 3.10
C THR A 131 -26.89 3.79 3.44
N GLY A 132 -26.67 2.47 3.48
CA GLY A 132 -27.69 1.49 3.87
C GLY A 132 -28.19 1.61 5.31
N LEU A 133 -27.51 2.37 6.18
CA LEU A 133 -28.00 2.69 7.54
C LEU A 133 -29.20 3.64 7.54
N GLY A 134 -29.31 4.49 6.51
CA GLY A 134 -30.38 5.48 6.37
C GLY A 134 -31.62 4.98 5.61
N GLU A 135 -31.59 3.77 5.04
CA GLU A 135 -32.65 3.25 4.16
C GLU A 135 -33.85 2.66 4.90
N ALA A 136 -33.83 2.56 6.24
CA ALA A 136 -34.94 1.97 6.98
C ALA A 136 -36.27 2.77 6.87
N ASP A 137 -36.24 4.05 6.46
CA ASP A 137 -37.44 4.92 6.41
C ASP A 137 -37.50 5.92 5.22
N MET A 138 -36.57 5.87 4.25
CA MET A 138 -36.51 6.87 3.15
C MET A 138 -36.71 6.26 1.76
N PRO A 139 -37.50 6.91 0.87
CA PRO A 139 -37.66 6.46 -0.51
C PRO A 139 -36.34 6.52 -1.29
N TYR A 140 -36.15 5.54 -2.18
CA TYR A 140 -34.97 5.44 -3.05
C TYR A 140 -34.82 6.71 -3.91
N HIS A 141 -33.72 7.43 -3.73
CA HIS A 141 -33.36 8.59 -4.53
C HIS A 141 -31.97 8.38 -5.17
N TRP A 142 -31.79 8.91 -6.39
CA TRP A 142 -30.55 8.79 -7.17
C TRP A 142 -29.31 9.37 -6.47
N TYR A 143 -29.48 10.31 -5.53
CA TYR A 143 -28.38 10.90 -4.75
C TYR A 143 -27.95 10.04 -3.56
N THR A 144 -28.75 9.04 -3.19
CA THR A 144 -28.44 8.04 -2.14
C THR A 144 -27.63 6.86 -2.71
N ASP A 145 -27.47 6.79 -4.04
CA ASP A 145 -26.66 5.77 -4.68
C ASP A 145 -25.18 5.92 -4.28
N GLN A 146 -24.62 4.83 -3.74
CA GLN A 146 -23.22 4.73 -3.35
C GLN A 146 -22.26 5.12 -4.49
N ARG A 147 -22.63 4.85 -5.75
CA ARG A 147 -21.82 5.18 -6.93
C ARG A 147 -21.75 6.68 -7.16
N PHE A 148 -22.87 7.38 -6.96
CA PHE A 148 -22.92 8.83 -7.04
C PHE A 148 -22.13 9.48 -5.91
N ALA A 149 -22.27 8.96 -4.68
CA ALA A 149 -21.51 9.44 -3.54
C ALA A 149 -19.99 9.20 -3.70
N LEU A 150 -19.57 8.07 -4.28
CA LEU A 150 -18.16 7.81 -4.64
C LEU A 150 -17.65 8.82 -5.68
N PHE A 151 -18.44 9.13 -6.71
CA PHE A 151 -18.09 10.15 -7.70
C PHE A 151 -17.89 11.53 -7.06
N ILE A 152 -18.78 11.94 -6.15
CA ILE A 152 -18.65 13.20 -5.41
C ILE A 152 -17.41 13.20 -4.51
N MET A 153 -17.15 12.10 -3.79
CA MET A 153 -15.94 11.95 -2.96
C MET A 153 -14.67 12.06 -3.79
N CYS A 154 -14.65 11.47 -4.99
CA CYS A 154 -13.53 11.60 -5.92
C CYS A 154 -13.28 13.05 -6.32
N LEU A 155 -14.33 13.79 -6.69
CA LEU A 155 -14.21 15.18 -7.14
C LEU A 155 -13.88 16.17 -6.02
N VAL A 156 -14.51 16.01 -4.86
CA VAL A 156 -14.48 17.01 -3.76
C VAL A 156 -13.40 16.71 -2.74
N ILE A 157 -12.96 15.45 -2.60
CA ILE A 157 -11.98 15.05 -1.59
C ILE A 157 -10.71 14.50 -2.24
N ILE A 158 -10.80 13.41 -3.01
CA ILE A 158 -9.60 12.73 -3.52
C ILE A 158 -8.82 13.61 -4.50
N LEU A 159 -9.52 14.28 -5.42
CA LEU A 159 -8.89 15.17 -6.39
C LEU A 159 -8.12 16.34 -5.73
N PRO A 160 -8.69 17.14 -4.81
CA PRO A 160 -7.93 18.21 -4.16
C PRO A 160 -6.83 17.68 -3.24
N LEU A 161 -7.02 16.54 -2.54
CA LEU A 161 -5.96 15.94 -1.73
C LEU A 161 -4.80 15.41 -2.56
N SER A 162 -5.02 15.11 -3.85
CA SER A 162 -3.99 14.69 -4.79
C SER A 162 -3.14 15.85 -5.35
N ILE A 163 -3.40 17.10 -4.96
CA ILE A 163 -2.71 18.28 -5.52
C ILE A 163 -1.53 18.77 -4.64
N PRO A 164 -1.64 18.90 -3.30
CA PRO A 164 -0.56 19.44 -2.49
C PRO A 164 0.54 18.40 -2.19
N LYS A 165 1.79 18.88 -2.14
CA LYS A 165 2.97 18.11 -1.75
C LYS A 165 3.60 18.71 -0.51
N GLU A 166 3.61 17.99 0.60
CA GLU A 166 4.72 18.03 1.55
C GLU A 166 4.91 16.66 2.21
N ILE A 167 6.14 16.11 2.11
CA ILE A 167 6.57 14.91 2.86
C ILE A 167 6.36 15.12 4.37
N GLY A 168 6.40 16.38 4.84
CA GLY A 168 6.14 16.77 6.22
C GLY A 168 4.72 16.46 6.72
N ILE A 169 3.71 16.47 5.85
CA ILE A 169 2.32 16.11 6.21
C ILE A 169 2.16 14.58 6.24
N GLN A 170 2.91 13.88 5.38
CA GLN A 170 2.83 12.42 5.24
C GLN A 170 3.07 11.71 6.57
N LYS A 171 4.02 12.17 7.41
CA LYS A 171 4.29 11.59 8.73
C LYS A 171 3.06 11.55 9.64
N TYR A 172 2.24 12.60 9.64
CA TYR A 172 1.03 12.68 10.47
C TYR A 172 -0.07 11.76 9.93
N THR A 173 -0.24 11.74 8.60
CA THR A 173 -1.16 10.81 7.95
C THR A 173 -0.76 9.35 8.17
N SER A 174 0.55 9.06 8.31
CA SER A 174 1.07 7.74 8.61
C SER A 174 0.71 7.26 10.00
N VAL A 175 0.87 8.12 11.01
CA VAL A 175 0.42 7.79 12.37
C VAL A 175 -1.08 7.52 12.39
N LEU A 176 -1.90 8.37 11.75
CA LEU A 176 -3.34 8.16 11.65
C LEU A 176 -3.68 6.81 10.97
N GLY A 177 -3.00 6.47 9.88
CA GLY A 177 -3.24 5.23 9.16
C GLY A 177 -2.86 3.98 9.95
N THR A 178 -1.70 3.99 10.63
CA THR A 178 -1.31 2.91 11.53
C THR A 178 -2.29 2.77 12.71
N LEU A 179 -2.77 3.88 13.28
CA LEU A 179 -3.78 3.83 14.33
C LEU A 179 -5.11 3.26 13.84
N ALA A 180 -5.55 3.61 12.63
CA ALA A 180 -6.74 3.04 12.01
C ALA A 180 -6.63 1.52 11.81
N ALA A 181 -5.48 1.04 11.32
CA ALA A 181 -5.19 -0.39 11.17
C ALA A 181 -5.17 -1.13 12.52
N THR A 182 -4.51 -0.56 13.53
CA THR A 182 -4.48 -1.12 14.89
C THR A 182 -5.88 -1.14 15.52
N TYR A 183 -6.68 -0.09 15.34
CA TYR A 183 -8.06 -0.03 15.80
C TYR A 183 -8.90 -1.14 15.17
N LEU A 184 -8.81 -1.32 13.85
CA LEU A 184 -9.49 -2.40 13.13
C LEU A 184 -9.09 -3.76 13.69
N CYS A 185 -7.79 -4.02 13.86
CA CYS A 185 -7.28 -5.27 14.43
C CYS A 185 -7.91 -5.54 15.82
N VAL A 186 -7.87 -4.56 16.72
CA VAL A 186 -8.47 -4.68 18.06
C VAL A 186 -9.99 -4.90 17.97
N ALA A 187 -10.69 -4.19 17.10
CA ALA A 187 -12.13 -4.34 16.90
C ALA A 187 -12.50 -5.76 16.45
N VAL A 188 -11.74 -6.34 15.52
CA VAL A 188 -11.92 -7.72 15.04
C VAL A 188 -11.68 -8.73 16.18
N ILE A 189 -10.62 -8.56 16.97
CA ILE A 189 -10.33 -9.41 18.14
C ILE A 189 -11.47 -9.34 19.16
N VAL A 190 -11.92 -8.14 19.50
CA VAL A 190 -13.01 -7.95 20.48
C VAL A 190 -14.30 -8.60 19.96
N LYS A 191 -14.64 -8.43 18.68
CA LYS A 191 -15.84 -9.06 18.11
C LYS A 191 -15.76 -10.57 18.08
N TYR A 192 -14.59 -11.14 17.82
CA TYR A 192 -14.39 -12.59 17.93
C TYR A 192 -14.80 -13.11 19.32
N TYR A 193 -14.28 -12.50 20.39
CA TYR A 193 -14.61 -12.95 21.75
C TYR A 193 -16.06 -12.68 22.18
N LEU A 194 -16.74 -11.73 21.56
CA LEU A 194 -18.14 -11.40 21.87
C LEU A 194 -19.15 -12.24 21.09
N MET A 195 -18.74 -12.97 20.05
CA MET A 195 -19.65 -13.70 19.17
C MET A 195 -19.85 -15.14 19.66
N GLU A 196 -21.11 -15.57 19.83
CA GLU A 196 -21.43 -16.87 20.44
C GLU A 196 -21.25 -18.08 19.49
N LYS A 197 -21.24 -17.86 18.17
CA LYS A 197 -21.15 -18.93 17.16
C LYS A 197 -19.92 -18.76 16.27
N HIS A 198 -19.07 -19.78 16.26
CA HIS A 198 -17.86 -19.85 15.44
C HIS A 198 -18.06 -20.91 14.36
N THR A 199 -18.00 -20.51 13.08
CA THR A 199 -18.15 -21.42 11.93
C THR A 199 -16.81 -21.64 11.24
N ALA A 200 -15.80 -22.11 11.98
CA ALA A 200 -14.51 -22.50 11.41
C ALA A 200 -14.60 -23.91 10.80
N ILE A 201 -15.07 -24.03 9.56
CA ILE A 201 -14.98 -25.29 8.80
C ILE A 201 -13.72 -25.25 7.95
N ILE A 202 -12.69 -25.97 8.42
CA ILE A 202 -11.41 -26.15 7.73
C ILE A 202 -11.66 -26.83 6.37
N THR A 203 -11.19 -26.22 5.28
CA THR A 203 -11.17 -26.84 3.94
C THR A 203 -9.94 -27.71 3.78
N PRO A 204 -9.99 -28.81 3.00
CA PRO A 204 -8.81 -29.64 2.77
C PRO A 204 -7.67 -28.84 2.15
N ASP A 205 -6.47 -28.98 2.72
CA ASP A 205 -5.25 -28.38 2.22
C ASP A 205 -4.88 -28.95 0.84
N SER A 206 -4.69 -28.08 -0.15
CA SER A 206 -4.03 -28.44 -1.40
C SER A 206 -2.79 -27.57 -1.59
N TRP A 207 -1.74 -28.10 -2.21
CA TRP A 207 -0.55 -27.30 -2.52
C TRP A 207 -0.89 -26.09 -3.42
N ALA A 208 -1.92 -26.21 -4.27
CA ALA A 208 -2.42 -25.12 -5.09
C ALA A 208 -3.07 -24.00 -4.26
N SER A 209 -3.78 -24.33 -3.18
CA SER A 209 -4.40 -23.33 -2.30
C SER A 209 -3.36 -22.48 -1.58
N MET A 210 -2.22 -23.07 -1.18
CA MET A 210 -1.10 -22.35 -0.58
C MET A 210 -0.52 -21.27 -1.52
N PHE A 211 -0.28 -21.61 -2.80
CA PHE A 211 0.26 -20.65 -3.76
C PHE A 211 -0.76 -19.58 -4.17
N SER A 212 -2.06 -19.87 -4.12
CA SER A 212 -3.11 -18.92 -4.48
C SER A 212 -3.17 -17.68 -3.57
N VAL A 213 -2.60 -17.77 -2.37
CA VAL A 213 -2.62 -16.73 -1.34
C VAL A 213 -1.37 -15.84 -1.38
N VAL A 214 -0.29 -16.30 -2.02
CA VAL A 214 0.97 -15.56 -2.15
C VAL A 214 0.76 -14.14 -2.73
N PRO A 215 -0.06 -13.93 -3.78
CA PRO A 215 -0.34 -12.58 -4.27
C PRO A 215 -0.95 -11.68 -3.19
N THR A 216 -1.94 -12.17 -2.45
CA THR A 216 -2.60 -11.37 -1.39
C THR A 216 -1.61 -10.98 -0.29
N ILE A 217 -0.73 -11.90 0.12
CA ILE A 217 0.34 -11.61 1.09
C ILE A 217 1.33 -10.59 0.51
N CYS A 218 1.73 -10.75 -0.76
CA CYS A 218 2.62 -9.81 -1.44
C CYS A 218 2.03 -8.40 -1.49
N PHE A 219 0.74 -8.27 -1.80
CA PHE A 219 0.05 -6.99 -1.79
C PHE A 219 -0.04 -6.41 -0.37
N GLY A 220 -0.41 -7.22 0.62
CA GLY A 220 -0.51 -6.78 2.02
C GLY A 220 0.80 -6.24 2.59
N PHE A 221 1.91 -6.91 2.31
CA PHE A 221 3.23 -6.46 2.79
C PHE A 221 3.97 -5.55 1.80
N GLN A 222 3.31 -5.11 0.74
CA GLN A 222 3.95 -4.29 -0.27
C GLN A 222 4.36 -2.94 0.34
N CYS A 223 5.67 -2.71 0.44
CA CYS A 223 6.22 -1.42 0.84
C CYS A 223 7.50 -1.04 0.07
N HIS A 224 7.99 -1.96 -0.77
CA HIS A 224 9.25 -1.87 -1.53
C HIS A 224 9.28 -0.68 -2.49
N GLU A 225 8.14 -0.28 -3.04
CA GLU A 225 8.05 0.90 -3.93
C GLU A 225 8.44 2.19 -3.24
N ALA A 226 8.06 2.35 -1.96
CA ALA A 226 8.36 3.54 -1.17
C ALA A 226 9.74 3.45 -0.48
N CYS A 227 10.34 2.25 -0.43
CA CYS A 227 11.46 1.99 0.47
C CYS A 227 12.72 2.81 0.13
N ILE A 228 13.01 3.01 -1.15
CA ILE A 228 14.17 3.79 -1.60
C ILE A 228 13.98 5.28 -1.29
N ALA A 229 12.79 5.82 -1.54
CA ALA A 229 12.47 7.20 -1.20
C ALA A 229 12.49 7.46 0.31
N ILE A 230 12.02 6.49 1.12
CA ILE A 230 12.13 6.55 2.58
C ILE A 230 13.60 6.54 2.98
N TYR A 231 14.38 5.57 2.50
CA TYR A 231 15.80 5.41 2.82
C TYR A 231 16.61 6.66 2.49
N SER A 232 16.46 7.22 1.29
CA SER A 232 17.17 8.43 0.86
C SER A 232 16.76 9.67 1.65
N SER A 233 15.55 9.70 2.20
CA SER A 233 15.05 10.83 3.00
C SER A 233 15.45 10.76 4.47
N MET A 234 15.97 9.62 4.95
CA MET A 234 16.35 9.44 6.35
C MET A 234 17.54 10.30 6.75
N GLU A 235 17.52 10.79 7.99
CA GLU A 235 18.64 11.54 8.57
C GLU A 235 19.90 10.67 8.70
N ASN A 236 19.75 9.42 9.13
CA ASN A 236 20.83 8.46 9.26
C ASN A 236 20.69 7.34 8.23
N GLN A 237 21.42 7.49 7.12
CA GLN A 237 21.42 6.57 5.97
C GLN A 237 22.35 5.35 6.13
N LYS A 238 22.82 5.02 7.35
CA LYS A 238 23.61 3.81 7.57
C LYS A 238 22.76 2.56 7.27
N LEU A 239 23.30 1.61 6.51
CA LEU A 239 22.58 0.38 6.14
C LEU A 239 22.10 -0.43 7.34
N PHE A 240 22.92 -0.55 8.39
CA PHE A 240 22.49 -1.20 9.62
C PHE A 240 21.23 -0.57 10.23
N HIS A 241 21.15 0.76 10.19
CA HIS A 241 19.99 1.49 10.69
C HIS A 241 18.75 1.28 9.82
N TRP A 242 18.92 1.23 8.49
CA TRP A 242 17.86 0.85 7.56
C TRP A 242 17.33 -0.58 7.80
N VAL A 243 18.21 -1.54 8.04
CA VAL A 243 17.84 -2.93 8.37
C VAL A 243 16.98 -2.96 9.62
N VAL A 244 17.38 -2.26 10.69
CA VAL A 244 16.61 -2.19 11.94
C VAL A 244 15.22 -1.60 11.70
N ILE A 245 15.11 -0.49 10.95
CA ILE A 245 13.83 0.14 10.62
C ILE A 245 12.94 -0.80 9.79
N SER A 246 13.53 -1.52 8.82
CA SER A 246 12.86 -2.52 7.97
C SER A 246 12.30 -3.67 8.79
N VAL A 247 13.13 -4.30 9.61
CA VAL A 247 12.72 -5.44 10.46
C VAL A 247 11.66 -5.01 11.47
N LEU A 248 11.84 -3.86 12.13
CA LEU A 248 10.88 -3.36 13.12
C LEU A 248 9.51 -3.08 12.50
N SER A 249 9.48 -2.44 11.32
CA SER A 249 8.22 -2.12 10.64
C SER A 249 7.52 -3.40 10.17
N MET A 250 8.27 -4.33 9.55
CA MET A 250 7.72 -5.61 9.09
C MET A 250 7.20 -6.48 10.25
N PHE A 251 7.85 -6.43 11.43
CA PHE A 251 7.38 -7.12 12.62
C PHE A 251 6.01 -6.61 13.10
N PHE A 252 5.81 -5.29 13.14
CA PHE A 252 4.51 -4.71 13.49
C PHE A 252 3.44 -4.98 12.43
N CYS A 253 3.81 -4.94 11.14
CA CYS A 253 2.91 -5.37 10.06
C CYS A 253 2.46 -6.81 10.28
N LEU A 254 3.40 -7.73 10.50
CA LEU A 254 3.12 -9.14 10.77
C LEU A 254 2.15 -9.31 11.92
N LEU A 255 2.39 -8.64 13.04
CA LEU A 255 1.51 -8.70 14.20
C LEU A 255 0.06 -8.31 13.83
N ILE A 256 -0.12 -7.15 13.18
CA ILE A 256 -1.45 -6.63 12.83
C ILE A 256 -2.13 -7.53 11.79
N TYR A 257 -1.40 -7.98 10.78
CA TYR A 257 -1.88 -8.82 9.70
C TYR A 257 -2.28 -10.22 10.19
N THR A 258 -1.39 -10.90 10.91
CA THR A 258 -1.68 -12.23 11.46
C THR A 258 -2.83 -12.17 12.46
N LEU A 259 -2.86 -11.21 13.39
CA LEU A 259 -3.97 -11.09 14.35
C LEU A 259 -5.31 -10.86 13.63
N THR A 260 -5.36 -9.89 12.71
CA THR A 260 -6.60 -9.60 11.97
C THR A 260 -7.03 -10.80 11.13
N GLY A 261 -6.09 -11.44 10.44
CA GLY A 261 -6.32 -12.64 9.63
C GLY A 261 -6.85 -13.82 10.44
N VAL A 262 -6.20 -14.17 11.55
CA VAL A 262 -6.60 -15.27 12.43
C VAL A 262 -7.98 -15.05 13.02
N PHE A 263 -8.19 -13.93 13.72
CA PHE A 263 -9.45 -13.70 14.43
C PHE A 263 -10.60 -13.42 13.47
N GLY A 264 -10.34 -12.75 12.35
CA GLY A 264 -11.31 -12.55 11.28
C GLY A 264 -11.75 -13.86 10.64
N PHE A 265 -10.78 -14.72 10.29
CA PHE A 265 -11.07 -16.04 9.73
C PHE A 265 -11.79 -16.94 10.73
N MET A 266 -11.39 -16.96 12.00
CA MET A 266 -12.06 -17.78 13.02
C MET A 266 -13.49 -17.30 13.31
N THR A 267 -13.79 -16.01 13.11
CA THR A 267 -15.14 -15.46 13.28
C THR A 267 -16.08 -15.92 12.17
N PHE A 268 -15.69 -15.77 10.90
CA PHE A 268 -16.59 -15.97 9.76
C PHE A 268 -16.37 -17.28 8.99
N GLY A 269 -15.16 -17.86 9.07
CA GLY A 269 -14.76 -19.04 8.31
C GLY A 269 -14.98 -18.84 6.81
N ARG A 270 -15.74 -19.75 6.18
CA ARG A 270 -16.05 -19.71 4.74
C ARG A 270 -16.96 -18.56 4.29
N ALA A 271 -17.64 -17.92 5.24
CA ALA A 271 -18.55 -16.81 4.94
C ALA A 271 -17.84 -15.46 4.94
N VAL A 272 -16.51 -15.44 5.12
CA VAL A 272 -15.74 -14.20 5.13
C VAL A 272 -15.76 -13.55 3.75
N ALA A 273 -16.22 -12.30 3.69
CA ALA A 273 -16.12 -11.49 2.48
C ALA A 273 -14.66 -11.12 2.20
N SER A 274 -14.33 -10.80 0.95
CA SER A 274 -12.99 -10.34 0.59
C SER A 274 -12.58 -9.09 1.38
N ASP A 275 -13.53 -8.21 1.68
CA ASP A 275 -13.38 -7.17 2.70
C ASP A 275 -14.04 -7.63 4.01
N ILE A 276 -13.24 -7.83 5.07
CA ILE A 276 -13.77 -8.22 6.39
C ILE A 276 -14.81 -7.23 6.94
N LEU A 277 -14.72 -5.93 6.67
CA LEU A 277 -15.70 -4.94 7.13
C LEU A 277 -17.09 -5.14 6.50
N MET A 278 -17.16 -5.81 5.35
CA MET A 278 -18.42 -6.20 4.70
C MET A 278 -19.08 -7.41 5.35
N SER A 279 -18.31 -8.23 6.08
CA SER A 279 -18.80 -9.39 6.83
C SER A 279 -19.56 -8.99 8.10
N TYR A 280 -19.32 -7.78 8.62
CA TYR A 280 -20.03 -7.24 9.77
C TYR A 280 -21.29 -6.46 9.37
N PRO A 281 -22.33 -6.43 10.23
CA PRO A 281 -23.52 -5.63 9.98
C PRO A 281 -23.19 -4.13 9.92
N GLY A 282 -24.03 -3.38 9.19
CA GLY A 282 -23.88 -1.93 9.03
C GLY A 282 -24.03 -1.17 10.35
N ASN A 283 -24.95 -1.60 11.22
CA ASN A 283 -25.40 -0.87 12.43
C ASN A 283 -24.48 -1.02 13.66
N ASP A 284 -23.35 -1.69 13.50
CA ASP A 284 -22.42 -1.91 14.60
C ASP A 284 -21.49 -0.70 14.76
N VAL A 285 -21.68 0.07 15.84
CA VAL A 285 -20.96 1.34 16.08
C VAL A 285 -19.44 1.16 16.04
N VAL A 286 -18.91 0.06 16.59
CA VAL A 286 -17.47 -0.22 16.58
C VAL A 286 -16.98 -0.39 15.15
N MET A 287 -17.76 -1.09 14.32
CA MET A 287 -17.41 -1.30 12.93
C MET A 287 -17.59 -0.03 12.11
N ILE A 288 -18.64 0.77 12.34
CA ILE A 288 -18.81 2.09 11.70
C ILE A 288 -17.57 2.96 11.93
N ILE A 289 -17.06 3.01 13.16
CA ILE A 289 -15.83 3.76 13.47
C ILE A 289 -14.65 3.19 12.69
N SER A 290 -14.50 1.86 12.59
CA SER A 290 -13.48 1.22 11.75
C SER A 290 -13.60 1.63 10.28
N ARG A 291 -14.82 1.62 9.71
CA ARG A 291 -15.07 2.00 8.30
C ARG A 291 -14.65 3.45 8.05
N LEU A 292 -15.01 4.37 8.93
CA LEU A 292 -14.67 5.79 8.82
C LEU A 292 -13.17 6.03 8.95
N LEU A 293 -12.52 5.48 9.98
CA LEU A 293 -11.08 5.64 10.20
C LEU A 293 -10.27 5.04 9.06
N PHE A 294 -10.64 3.85 8.59
CA PHE A 294 -9.94 3.16 7.53
C PHE A 294 -10.20 3.81 6.16
N GLY A 295 -11.42 4.28 5.90
CA GLY A 295 -11.75 5.06 4.71
C GLY A 295 -10.96 6.37 4.62
N ILE A 296 -10.86 7.12 5.74
CA ILE A 296 -9.99 8.31 5.81
C ILE A 296 -8.53 7.91 5.58
N SER A 297 -8.05 6.84 6.19
CA SER A 297 -6.68 6.35 5.99
C SER A 297 -6.40 6.07 4.51
N ILE A 298 -7.29 5.35 3.81
CA ILE A 298 -7.14 5.02 2.38
C ILE A 298 -7.14 6.27 1.52
N ILE A 299 -8.06 7.21 1.76
CA ILE A 299 -8.10 8.48 1.02
C ILE A 299 -6.78 9.24 1.15
N THR A 300 -6.14 9.19 2.34
CA THR A 300 -4.82 9.82 2.54
C THR A 300 -3.64 9.04 1.92
N ILE A 301 -3.82 7.75 1.59
CA ILE A 301 -2.79 6.93 0.92
C ILE A 301 -2.95 7.01 -0.61
N TYR A 302 -4.13 7.38 -1.11
CA TYR A 302 -4.46 7.35 -2.53
C TYR A 302 -3.32 7.93 -3.38
N PRO A 303 -2.79 7.15 -4.36
CA PRO A 303 -1.49 7.46 -4.93
C PRO A 303 -1.53 8.80 -5.64
N ILE A 304 -0.70 9.73 -5.17
CA ILE A 304 -0.57 11.04 -5.79
C ILE A 304 0.39 10.91 -6.97
N ILE A 305 -0.14 10.84 -8.18
CA ILE A 305 0.69 10.66 -9.38
C ILE A 305 1.24 11.99 -9.82
N LEU A 306 2.56 12.08 -9.71
CA LEU A 306 3.37 13.22 -10.08
C LEU A 306 4.29 12.86 -11.23
N LEU A 307 3.71 12.52 -12.37
CA LEU A 307 4.52 12.17 -13.52
C LEU A 307 4.83 13.30 -14.50
N LEU A 308 4.19 14.48 -14.44
CA LEU A 308 4.48 15.55 -15.41
C LEU A 308 4.34 16.99 -14.86
N GLY A 309 4.95 17.93 -15.60
CA GLY A 309 5.01 19.37 -15.31
C GLY A 309 3.65 20.04 -15.06
N SER A 310 3.69 21.20 -14.39
CA SER A 310 2.58 21.82 -13.66
C SER A 310 1.22 21.94 -14.37
N ARG A 311 1.18 22.04 -15.70
CA ARG A 311 -0.08 22.14 -16.48
C ARG A 311 -0.67 20.79 -16.90
N CYS A 312 0.16 19.82 -17.26
CA CYS A 312 -0.30 18.46 -17.57
C CYS A 312 -0.67 17.66 -16.32
N ARG A 313 -0.23 18.10 -15.13
CA ARG A 313 -0.48 17.42 -13.86
C ARG A 313 -1.97 17.24 -13.59
N VAL A 314 -2.75 18.33 -13.60
CA VAL A 314 -4.19 18.27 -13.27
C VAL A 314 -4.93 17.41 -14.29
N VAL A 315 -4.65 17.58 -15.58
CA VAL A 315 -5.29 16.79 -16.65
C VAL A 315 -4.98 15.30 -16.49
N LEU A 316 -3.72 14.94 -16.25
CA LEU A 316 -3.32 13.55 -16.05
C LEU A 316 -3.94 12.94 -14.79
N THR A 317 -3.96 13.68 -13.67
CA THR A 317 -4.60 13.24 -12.42
C THR A 317 -6.11 13.05 -12.62
N VAL A 318 -6.78 13.95 -13.34
CA VAL A 318 -8.22 13.81 -13.66
C VAL A 318 -8.47 12.59 -14.53
N ILE A 319 -7.67 12.38 -15.59
CA ILE A 319 -7.78 11.18 -16.44
C ILE A 319 -7.56 9.92 -15.61
N TRP A 320 -6.54 9.91 -14.75
CA TRP A 320 -6.22 8.78 -13.88
C TRP A 320 -7.37 8.44 -12.92
N ILE A 321 -7.89 9.43 -12.20
CA ILE A 321 -9.01 9.24 -11.28
C ILE A 321 -10.25 8.79 -12.05
N THR A 322 -10.51 9.36 -13.23
CA THR A 322 -11.68 8.99 -14.04
C THR A 322 -11.60 7.54 -14.53
N LEU A 323 -10.43 7.11 -15.01
CA LEU A 323 -10.22 5.73 -15.48
C LEU A 323 -10.29 4.73 -14.34
N THR A 324 -9.64 5.03 -13.21
CA THR A 324 -9.67 4.14 -12.03
C THR A 324 -11.08 4.06 -11.43
N LEU A 325 -11.81 5.17 -11.39
CA LEU A 325 -13.20 5.20 -10.95
C LEU A 325 -14.12 4.40 -11.87
N LEU A 326 -13.95 4.54 -13.19
CA LEU A 326 -14.73 3.77 -14.15
C LEU A 326 -14.52 2.27 -13.96
N ILE A 327 -13.27 1.83 -13.79
CA ILE A 327 -12.97 0.42 -13.53
C ILE A 327 -13.58 -0.02 -12.20
N ALA A 328 -13.41 0.77 -11.13
CA ALA A 328 -13.95 0.44 -9.80
C ALA A 328 -15.47 0.23 -9.82
N MET A 329 -16.23 0.99 -10.63
CA MET A 329 -17.68 0.80 -10.77
C MET A 329 -18.09 -0.54 -11.41
N PHE A 330 -17.20 -1.16 -12.19
CA PHE A 330 -17.46 -2.42 -12.89
C PHE A 330 -16.81 -3.64 -12.22
N VAL A 331 -15.97 -3.43 -11.21
CA VAL A 331 -15.36 -4.53 -10.45
C VAL A 331 -16.37 -5.03 -9.41
N PRO A 332 -16.83 -6.30 -9.51
CA PRO A 332 -17.76 -6.87 -8.54
C PRO A 332 -17.05 -7.39 -7.28
N ASP A 333 -15.78 -7.81 -7.40
CA ASP A 333 -15.05 -8.51 -6.34
C ASP A 333 -13.66 -7.90 -6.10
N MET A 334 -13.43 -7.44 -4.86
CA MET A 334 -12.13 -6.89 -4.43
C MET A 334 -11.00 -7.94 -4.50
N GLY A 335 -11.32 -9.23 -4.34
CA GLY A 335 -10.35 -10.32 -4.36
C GLY A 335 -9.59 -10.47 -5.67
N ASP A 336 -10.26 -10.26 -6.81
CA ASP A 336 -9.63 -10.39 -8.14
C ASP A 336 -8.64 -9.25 -8.40
N VAL A 337 -9.02 -8.03 -8.03
CA VAL A 337 -8.15 -6.86 -8.12
C VAL A 337 -6.88 -7.08 -7.30
N ILE A 338 -7.02 -7.62 -6.09
CA ILE A 338 -5.88 -7.89 -5.20
C ILE A 338 -4.98 -9.01 -5.72
N SER A 339 -5.54 -10.04 -6.34
CA SER A 339 -4.72 -11.09 -6.95
C SER A 339 -3.83 -10.52 -8.07
N VAL A 340 -4.39 -9.63 -8.90
CA VAL A 340 -3.63 -8.94 -9.96
C VAL A 340 -2.56 -8.02 -9.37
N ILE A 341 -2.90 -7.19 -8.38
CA ILE A 341 -1.94 -6.31 -7.72
C ILE A 341 -0.81 -7.14 -7.11
N GLY A 342 -1.16 -8.14 -6.30
CA GLY A 342 -0.22 -9.02 -5.63
C GLY A 342 0.74 -9.75 -6.58
N GLY A 343 0.25 -10.14 -7.76
CA GLY A 343 1.08 -10.70 -8.82
C GLY A 343 2.13 -9.72 -9.34
N ILE A 344 1.80 -8.43 -9.46
CA ILE A 344 2.74 -7.38 -9.83
C ILE A 344 3.65 -7.04 -8.64
N SER A 345 3.13 -6.98 -7.41
CA SER A 345 3.89 -6.81 -6.16
C SER A 345 5.03 -7.81 -6.05
N ALA A 346 4.80 -9.06 -6.47
CA ALA A 346 5.81 -10.11 -6.50
C ALA A 346 7.05 -9.73 -7.34
N PHE A 347 6.91 -8.92 -8.40
CA PHE A 347 8.07 -8.41 -9.14
C PHE A 347 8.92 -7.47 -8.29
N PHE A 348 8.28 -6.58 -7.51
CA PHE A 348 8.96 -5.63 -6.63
C PHE A 348 9.59 -6.26 -5.40
N ILE A 349 9.06 -7.41 -4.97
CA ILE A 349 9.50 -8.13 -3.78
C ILE A 349 10.58 -9.15 -4.11
N PHE A 350 10.39 -9.96 -5.16
CA PHE A 350 11.27 -11.08 -5.49
C PHE A 350 12.20 -10.77 -6.66
N ILE A 351 11.65 -10.29 -7.78
CA ILE A 351 12.39 -10.24 -9.06
C ILE A 351 13.39 -9.08 -9.08
N PHE A 352 12.93 -7.84 -8.91
CA PHE A 352 13.81 -6.67 -9.02
C PHE A 352 14.88 -6.63 -7.91
N PRO A 353 14.58 -6.91 -6.63
CA PRO A 353 15.63 -7.02 -5.62
C PRO A 353 16.61 -8.15 -5.93
N GLY A 354 16.12 -9.32 -6.36
CA GLY A 354 16.97 -10.44 -6.77
C GLY A 354 17.95 -10.06 -7.89
N LEU A 355 17.46 -9.36 -8.92
CA LEU A 355 18.31 -8.85 -10.01
C LEU A 355 19.32 -7.82 -9.48
N CYS A 356 18.88 -6.85 -8.67
CA CYS A 356 19.78 -5.86 -8.07
C CYS A 356 20.90 -6.52 -7.27
N LEU A 357 20.62 -7.59 -6.52
CA LEU A 357 21.64 -8.34 -5.78
C LEU A 357 22.65 -9.02 -6.72
N VAL A 358 22.17 -9.70 -7.76
CA VAL A 358 23.04 -10.40 -8.72
C VAL A 358 23.96 -9.42 -9.45
N PHE A 359 23.41 -8.31 -9.95
CA PHE A 359 24.20 -7.31 -10.69
C PHE A 359 25.17 -6.55 -9.79
N THR A 360 24.78 -6.17 -8.58
CA THR A 360 25.72 -5.50 -7.64
C THR A 360 26.90 -6.42 -7.27
N MET A 361 26.64 -7.69 -6.98
CA MET A 361 27.70 -8.67 -6.66
C MET A 361 28.64 -8.94 -7.84
N GLN A 362 28.14 -8.89 -9.08
CA GLN A 362 29.00 -9.00 -10.26
C GLN A 362 29.93 -7.79 -10.39
N THR A 363 29.46 -6.58 -10.10
CA THR A 363 30.27 -5.36 -10.21
C THR A 363 31.37 -5.25 -9.15
N GLU A 364 31.13 -5.71 -7.90
CA GLU A 364 32.16 -5.68 -6.84
C GLU A 364 33.34 -6.62 -7.15
N ASN A 365 33.06 -7.81 -7.70
CA ASN A 365 34.09 -8.80 -8.04
C ASN A 365 35.01 -8.34 -9.18
N VAL A 366 34.56 -7.44 -10.06
CA VAL A 366 35.43 -6.85 -11.09
C VAL A 366 36.34 -5.76 -10.50
N SER A 367 35.83 -4.94 -9.58
CA SER A 367 36.62 -3.87 -8.94
C SER A 367 37.76 -4.43 -8.07
N ALA A 368 37.53 -5.53 -7.35
CA ALA A 368 38.56 -6.19 -6.53
C ALA A 368 39.63 -6.93 -7.34
N ARG A 369 39.40 -7.18 -8.63
CA ARG A 369 40.36 -7.86 -9.52
C ARG A 369 41.18 -6.87 -10.38
N VAL A 370 40.85 -5.58 -10.34
CA VAL A 370 41.52 -4.50 -11.07
C VAL A 370 42.33 -3.57 -10.14
N ARG A 371 42.36 -3.87 -8.84
CA ARG A 371 43.24 -3.25 -7.84
C ARG A 371 44.30 -4.25 -7.41
#